data_AF-A0A4R8F1H7-F1
#
_entry.id   AF-A0A4R8F1H7-F1
#
_cell.length_a   1.000
_cell.length_b   1.000
_cell.length_c   1.000
_cell.angle_alpha   90.00
_cell.angle_beta   90.00
_cell.angle_gamma   90.00
#
_symmetry.space_group_name_H-M   'P 1'
#
loop_
_entity.id
_entity.type
_entity.pdbx_description
1 polymer ?
#
loop_
_entity_poly.entity_id
_entity_poly.type
_entity_poly.pdbx_seq_one_letter_code
_entity_poly.pdbx_strand_id
1 'polypeptide(L)'
;MGLYVLTENNYLYAGFNHLFSQYFNQTCIHLTPKNVIPLFKLTPAKPDDIFIIASDSLFLSFSLLLYLNKLESRVLLIKNKSNEKLVGNLACDFLDENLPLDAILSVFLNKNTRRDLFSFPVITDREKTVLLYTLNGLSVSSISERLNIAMKTVYAHKHNVLRKIGVRKVGDIIRFPNDYIAHLHSPDEFTAVGCCKVDAFEEAEYDYASGYV
;
A
#
# COMPACT_ATOMS: atom_id res chain seq x y z
N MET A 1 -20.72 -12.54 0.71
CA MET A 1 -20.15 -11.21 0.99
C MET A 1 -19.82 -11.13 2.46
N GLY A 2 -18.57 -11.42 2.78
CA GLY A 2 -17.94 -11.02 4.02
C GLY A 2 -17.50 -9.56 3.90
N LEU A 3 -17.58 -8.85 5.01
CA LEU A 3 -17.11 -7.48 5.12
C LEU A 3 -15.96 -7.43 6.09
N TYR A 4 -14.81 -6.99 5.61
CA TYR A 4 -13.56 -7.02 6.35
C TYR A 4 -13.09 -5.60 6.57
N VAL A 5 -12.82 -5.22 7.82
CA VAL A 5 -12.35 -3.87 8.17
C VAL A 5 -10.95 -4.00 8.75
N LEU A 6 -9.95 -3.61 7.97
CA LEU A 6 -8.55 -3.56 8.37
C LEU A 6 -8.24 -2.21 9.02
N THR A 7 -8.09 -2.22 10.33
CA THR A 7 -7.87 -1.02 11.15
C THR A 7 -7.28 -1.41 12.50
N GLU A 8 -6.38 -0.60 13.05
CA GLU A 8 -5.99 -0.74 14.46
C GLU A 8 -6.86 0.13 15.38
N ASN A 9 -7.67 1.02 14.80
CA ASN A 9 -8.60 1.87 15.51
C ASN A 9 -9.90 1.11 15.84
N ASN A 10 -9.98 0.64 17.08
CA ASN A 10 -11.16 -0.06 17.60
C ASN A 10 -12.45 0.77 17.51
N TYR A 11 -12.38 2.11 17.60
CA TYR A 11 -13.56 2.97 17.48
C TYR A 11 -14.07 3.01 16.04
N LEU A 12 -13.16 3.08 15.07
CA LEU A 12 -13.51 3.04 13.65
C LEU A 12 -14.13 1.68 13.29
N TYR A 13 -13.54 0.59 13.75
CA TYR A 13 -14.12 -0.75 13.61
C TYR A 13 -15.52 -0.83 14.25
N ALA A 14 -15.68 -0.37 15.49
CA ALA A 14 -16.97 -0.41 16.18
C ALA A 14 -18.04 0.42 15.44
N GLY A 15 -17.64 1.59 14.91
CA GLY A 15 -18.51 2.45 14.10
C GLY A 15 -18.98 1.76 12.83
N PHE A 16 -18.06 1.17 12.05
CA PHE A 16 -18.44 0.38 10.89
C PHE A 16 -19.30 -0.82 11.27
N ASN A 17 -18.92 -1.61 12.28
CA ASN A 17 -19.70 -2.77 12.70
C ASN A 17 -21.14 -2.39 13.12
N HIS A 18 -21.31 -1.25 13.81
CA HIS A 18 -22.63 -0.72 14.13
C HIS A 18 -23.41 -0.29 12.88
N LEU A 19 -22.78 0.46 11.97
CA LEU A 19 -23.39 0.89 10.72
C LEU A 19 -23.85 -0.30 9.87
N PHE A 20 -23.00 -1.30 9.69
CA PHE A 20 -23.34 -2.46 8.87
C PHE A 20 -24.39 -3.38 9.51
N SER A 21 -24.36 -3.53 10.83
CA SER A 21 -25.41 -4.28 11.53
C SER A 21 -26.76 -3.58 11.43
N GLN A 22 -26.79 -2.25 11.53
CA GLN A 22 -28.02 -1.47 11.43
C GLN A 22 -28.61 -1.43 10.01
N TYR A 23 -27.79 -1.16 8.98
CA TYR A 23 -28.28 -0.91 7.62
C TYR A 23 -28.32 -2.18 6.74
N PHE A 24 -27.47 -3.16 7.01
CA PHE A 24 -27.33 -4.35 6.16
C PHE A 24 -27.59 -5.67 6.90
N ASN A 25 -27.88 -5.63 8.21
CA ASN A 25 -28.05 -6.80 9.08
C ASN A 25 -26.84 -7.78 8.98
N GLN A 26 -25.64 -7.22 8.84
CA GLN A 26 -24.37 -7.94 8.69
C GLN A 26 -23.34 -7.43 9.69
N THR A 27 -22.49 -8.32 10.17
CA THR A 27 -21.36 -7.96 11.04
C THR A 27 -20.07 -7.82 10.24
N CYS A 28 -19.24 -6.86 10.63
CA CYS A 28 -17.89 -6.73 10.10
C CYS A 28 -16.96 -7.74 10.76
N ILE A 29 -15.93 -8.17 10.02
CA ILE A 29 -14.79 -8.92 10.55
C ILE A 29 -13.64 -7.93 10.78
N HIS A 30 -13.16 -7.84 12.02
CA HIS A 30 -12.03 -6.98 12.36
C HIS A 30 -10.71 -7.59 11.89
N LEU A 31 -10.06 -6.91 10.95
CA LEU A 31 -8.72 -7.23 10.51
C LEU A 31 -7.70 -6.28 11.16
N THR A 32 -6.57 -6.86 11.57
CA THR A 32 -5.36 -6.17 12.04
C THR A 32 -4.18 -6.74 11.25
N PRO A 33 -3.06 -6.02 11.11
CA PRO A 33 -1.89 -6.53 10.37
C PRO A 33 -1.45 -7.94 10.82
N LYS A 34 -1.63 -8.26 12.11
CA LYS A 34 -1.29 -9.55 12.71
C LYS A 34 -2.22 -10.70 12.32
N ASN A 35 -3.49 -10.42 12.02
CA ASN A 35 -4.49 -11.46 11.79
C ASN A 35 -4.87 -11.65 10.33
N VAL A 36 -4.55 -10.70 9.44
CA VAL A 36 -5.00 -10.72 8.04
C VAL A 36 -4.55 -12.00 7.36
N ILE A 37 -3.27 -12.31 7.43
CA ILE A 37 -2.69 -13.45 6.70
C ILE A 37 -3.11 -14.78 7.31
N PRO A 38 -3.02 -14.99 8.64
CA PRO A 38 -3.55 -16.19 9.26
C PRO A 38 -5.02 -16.45 8.91
N LEU A 39 -5.85 -15.41 8.86
CA LEU A 39 -7.26 -15.55 8.55
C LEU A 39 -7.49 -16.01 7.10
N PHE A 40 -6.81 -15.41 6.13
CA PHE A 40 -6.98 -15.79 4.73
C PHE A 40 -6.29 -17.09 4.32
N LYS A 41 -5.32 -17.57 5.12
CA LYS A 41 -4.83 -18.94 5.01
C LYS A 41 -5.92 -19.98 5.38
N LEU A 42 -6.79 -19.65 6.33
CA LEU A 42 -7.84 -20.55 6.83
C LEU A 42 -9.15 -20.43 6.03
N THR A 43 -9.53 -19.21 5.67
CA THR A 43 -10.74 -18.90 4.92
C THR A 43 -10.41 -17.94 3.78
N PRO A 44 -10.25 -18.43 2.54
CA PRO A 44 -9.89 -17.58 1.42
C PRO A 44 -11.02 -16.59 1.11
N ALA A 45 -10.64 -15.38 0.72
CA ALA A 45 -11.58 -14.32 0.37
C ALA A 45 -12.37 -14.70 -0.90
N LYS A 46 -13.66 -14.36 -0.90
CA LYS A 46 -14.53 -14.54 -2.06
C LYS A 46 -14.53 -13.28 -2.93
N PRO A 47 -14.80 -13.38 -4.24
CA PRO A 47 -14.85 -12.21 -5.12
C PRO A 47 -15.90 -11.16 -4.70
N ASP A 48 -16.99 -11.60 -4.07
CA ASP A 48 -18.06 -10.73 -3.56
C ASP A 48 -17.73 -10.06 -2.22
N ASP A 49 -16.56 -10.33 -1.63
CA ASP A 49 -16.18 -9.76 -0.33
C ASP A 49 -15.64 -8.34 -0.50
N ILE A 50 -15.87 -7.52 0.53
CA ILE A 50 -15.45 -6.12 0.55
C ILE A 50 -14.46 -5.90 1.68
N PHE A 51 -13.33 -5.29 1.33
CA PHE A 51 -12.26 -4.93 2.23
C PHE A 51 -12.22 -3.42 2.42
N ILE A 52 -12.41 -2.96 3.64
CA ILE A 52 -12.22 -1.56 4.03
C ILE A 52 -10.88 -1.47 4.73
N ILE A 53 -9.98 -0.66 4.20
CA ILE A 53 -8.64 -0.46 4.77
C ILE A 53 -8.56 0.95 5.31
N ALA A 54 -8.60 1.05 6.63
CA ALA A 54 -8.28 2.29 7.31
C ALA A 54 -6.76 2.43 7.38
N SER A 55 -6.24 3.49 6.80
CA SER A 55 -4.83 3.83 6.94
C SER A 55 -4.60 4.57 8.25
N ASP A 56 -4.95 3.93 9.37
CA ASP A 56 -4.51 4.40 10.68
C ASP A 56 -2.99 4.30 10.67
N SER A 57 -2.36 5.46 10.71
CA SER A 57 -0.93 5.62 10.48
C SER A 57 -0.16 4.74 11.45
N LEU A 58 0.48 3.68 10.94
CA LEU A 58 1.81 3.20 11.35
C LEU A 58 2.27 1.96 10.53
N PHE A 59 1.39 1.12 9.97
CA PHE A 59 1.83 -0.13 9.29
C PHE A 59 0.94 -0.62 8.13
N LEU A 60 0.45 0.26 7.24
CA LEU A 60 -0.02 -0.24 5.95
C LEU A 60 1.22 -0.74 5.19
N SER A 61 1.53 -2.03 5.24
CA SER A 61 2.67 -2.58 4.50
C SER A 61 2.33 -2.69 3.02
N PHE A 62 3.31 -2.38 2.16
CA PHE A 62 3.14 -2.56 0.72
C PHE A 62 2.94 -4.03 0.35
N SER A 63 3.56 -4.94 1.10
CA SER A 63 3.33 -6.38 1.02
C SER A 63 1.86 -6.74 1.19
N LEU A 64 1.19 -6.13 2.17
CA LEU A 64 -0.23 -6.34 2.40
C LEU A 64 -1.07 -5.78 1.26
N LEU A 65 -0.73 -4.61 0.72
CA LEU A 65 -1.39 -4.08 -0.47
C LEU A 65 -1.23 -4.99 -1.69
N LEU A 66 -0.03 -5.55 -1.92
CA LEU A 66 0.23 -6.53 -2.97
C LEU A 66 -0.59 -7.81 -2.75
N TYR A 67 -0.66 -8.30 -1.52
CA TYR A 67 -1.46 -9.46 -1.15
C TYR A 67 -2.95 -9.21 -1.44
N LEU A 68 -3.48 -8.07 -1.01
CA LEU A 68 -4.87 -7.70 -1.24
C LEU A 68 -5.17 -7.45 -2.73
N ASN A 69 -4.20 -6.97 -3.52
CA ASN A 69 -4.34 -6.86 -4.98
C ASN A 69 -4.52 -8.22 -5.66
N LYS A 70 -3.98 -9.29 -5.07
CA LYS A 70 -4.13 -10.67 -5.58
C LYS A 70 -5.49 -11.26 -5.22
N LEU A 71 -6.19 -10.69 -4.24
CA LEU A 71 -7.55 -11.11 -3.93
C LEU A 71 -8.47 -10.57 -5.01
N GLU A 72 -9.31 -11.42 -5.59
CA GLU A 72 -10.33 -11.01 -6.57
C GLU A 72 -11.52 -10.28 -5.92
N SER A 73 -11.31 -9.69 -4.75
CA SER A 73 -12.32 -9.04 -3.92
C SER A 73 -12.24 -7.52 -4.07
N ARG A 74 -13.30 -6.81 -3.67
CA ARG A 74 -13.33 -5.35 -3.73
C ARG A 74 -12.54 -4.75 -2.57
N VAL A 75 -11.64 -3.81 -2.84
CA VAL A 75 -10.84 -3.13 -1.80
C VAL A 75 -11.13 -1.63 -1.83
N LEU A 76 -11.44 -1.07 -0.66
CA LEU A 76 -11.73 0.34 -0.41
C LEU A 76 -10.67 0.90 0.55
N LEU A 77 -9.88 1.87 0.10
CA LEU A 77 -8.92 2.56 0.97
C LEU A 77 -9.55 3.78 1.61
N ILE A 78 -9.43 3.97 2.92
CA ILE A 78 -9.76 5.25 3.55
C ILE A 78 -8.59 6.21 3.32
N LYS A 79 -8.85 7.25 2.54
CA LYS A 79 -7.95 8.34 2.25
C LYS A 79 -7.92 9.34 3.41
N ASN A 80 -6.72 9.62 3.89
CA ASN A 80 -6.41 10.66 4.86
C ASN A 80 -5.20 11.48 4.42
N LYS A 81 -4.85 12.52 5.18
CA LYS A 81 -3.70 13.40 4.88
C LYS A 81 -2.35 12.65 4.87
N SER A 82 -2.26 11.52 5.56
CA SER A 82 -1.02 10.74 5.66
C SER A 82 -0.79 9.91 4.41
N ASN A 83 -1.84 9.28 3.87
CA ASN A 83 -1.75 8.35 2.74
C ASN A 83 -2.24 8.93 1.40
N GLU A 84 -2.73 10.16 1.34
CA GLU A 84 -3.30 10.77 0.12
C GLU A 84 -2.41 10.58 -1.12
N LYS A 85 -1.09 10.74 -0.96
CA LYS A 85 -0.13 10.57 -2.07
C LYS A 85 -0.07 9.11 -2.52
N LEU A 86 -0.07 8.18 -1.58
CA LEU A 86 -0.07 6.75 -1.87
C LEU A 86 -1.38 6.35 -2.55
N VAL A 87 -2.54 6.69 -1.97
CA VAL A 87 -3.86 6.37 -2.54
C VAL A 87 -4.01 6.96 -3.95
N GLY A 88 -3.57 8.21 -4.15
CA GLY A 88 -3.60 8.86 -5.47
C GLY A 88 -2.77 8.15 -6.54
N ASN A 89 -1.73 7.41 -6.15
CA ASN A 89 -0.89 6.66 -7.07
C ASN A 89 -1.36 5.24 -7.35
N LEU A 90 -2.12 4.65 -6.42
CA LEU A 90 -2.54 3.25 -6.51
C LEU A 90 -3.72 3.01 -7.45
N ALA A 91 -4.35 4.09 -7.95
CA ALA A 91 -5.50 4.03 -8.85
C ALA A 91 -6.59 3.06 -8.35
N CYS A 92 -7.07 3.28 -7.12
CA CYS A 92 -8.05 2.42 -6.45
C CYS A 92 -9.27 3.20 -5.94
N ASP A 93 -10.36 2.49 -5.65
CA ASP A 93 -11.51 3.04 -4.92
C ASP A 93 -11.06 3.53 -3.53
N PHE A 94 -11.47 4.75 -3.17
CA PHE A 94 -11.18 5.32 -1.87
C PHE A 94 -12.39 5.99 -1.23
N LEU A 95 -12.37 6.04 0.11
CA LEU A 95 -13.31 6.77 0.95
C LEU A 95 -12.57 7.95 1.59
N ASP A 96 -13.13 9.16 1.51
CA ASP A 96 -12.59 10.27 2.29
C ASP A 96 -12.87 10.04 3.79
N GLU A 97 -11.91 10.32 4.66
CA GLU A 97 -12.10 10.22 6.11
C GLU A 97 -13.26 11.11 6.63
N ASN A 98 -13.58 12.18 5.90
CA ASN A 98 -14.64 13.13 6.25
C ASN A 98 -15.96 12.85 5.49
N LEU A 99 -16.09 11.68 4.86
CA LEU A 99 -17.26 11.35 4.05
C LEU A 99 -18.50 11.16 4.95
N PRO A 100 -19.67 11.74 4.59
CA PRO A 100 -20.89 11.54 5.34
C PRO A 100 -21.44 10.12 5.17
N LEU A 101 -22.26 9.68 6.13
CA LEU A 101 -22.73 8.30 6.23
C LEU A 101 -23.53 7.82 5.01
N ASP A 102 -24.34 8.70 4.42
CA ASP A 102 -25.13 8.43 3.22
C ASP A 102 -24.23 8.14 2.01
N ALA A 103 -23.16 8.91 1.85
CA ALA A 103 -22.18 8.68 0.80
C ALA A 103 -21.42 7.36 1.02
N ILE A 104 -21.04 7.04 2.27
CA ILE A 104 -20.46 5.73 2.63
C ILE A 104 -21.40 4.61 2.17
N LEU A 105 -22.68 4.65 2.57
CA LEU A 105 -23.68 3.65 2.20
C LEU A 105 -23.86 3.51 0.68
N SER A 106 -23.85 4.63 -0.04
CA SER A 106 -23.96 4.63 -1.51
C SER A 106 -22.81 3.87 -2.20
N VAL A 107 -21.59 3.98 -1.66
CA VAL A 107 -20.41 3.28 -2.18
C VAL A 107 -20.54 1.76 -1.99
N PHE A 108 -21.11 1.32 -0.86
CA PHE A 108 -21.37 -0.11 -0.59
C PHE A 108 -22.54 -0.67 -1.41
N LEU A 109 -23.60 0.13 -1.62
CA LEU A 109 -24.77 -0.28 -2.40
C LEU A 109 -24.48 -0.35 -3.90
N ASN A 110 -23.50 0.42 -4.37
CA ASN A 110 -23.07 0.37 -5.76
C ASN A 110 -22.27 -0.92 -6.04
N LYS A 111 -22.95 -1.95 -6.55
CA LYS A 111 -22.33 -3.23 -6.94
C LYS A 111 -21.57 -3.18 -8.28
N ASN A 112 -21.64 -2.06 -9.01
CA ASN A 112 -21.05 -1.90 -10.34
C ASN A 112 -19.64 -1.26 -10.32
N THR A 113 -19.11 -0.92 -9.15
CA THR A 113 -17.73 -0.44 -9.01
C THR A 113 -16.78 -1.55 -9.43
N ARG A 114 -16.03 -1.28 -10.49
CA ARG A 114 -15.03 -2.18 -11.05
C ARG A 114 -13.99 -2.51 -9.98
N ARG A 115 -13.45 -3.73 -10.04
CA ARG A 115 -12.21 -4.06 -9.36
C ARG A 115 -11.11 -3.20 -9.97
N ASP A 116 -10.79 -2.10 -9.32
CA ASP A 116 -9.59 -1.35 -9.64
C ASP A 116 -8.44 -2.06 -8.92
N LEU A 117 -7.79 -2.95 -9.68
CA LEU A 117 -6.52 -3.54 -9.27
C LEU A 117 -5.54 -2.40 -8.99
N PHE A 118 -4.87 -2.47 -7.85
CA PHE A 118 -3.83 -1.52 -7.51
C PHE A 118 -2.78 -1.50 -8.61
N SER A 119 -2.58 -0.34 -9.23
CA SER A 119 -1.50 -0.14 -10.19
C SER A 119 -0.30 0.43 -9.44
N PHE A 120 0.78 -0.34 -9.41
CA PHE A 120 2.00 0.07 -8.72
C PHE A 120 3.02 0.65 -9.71
N PRO A 121 3.75 1.70 -9.33
CA PRO A 121 4.69 2.32 -10.24
C PRO A 121 5.89 1.42 -10.49
N VAL A 122 6.15 1.18 -11.77
CA VAL A 122 7.27 0.35 -12.22
C VAL A 122 8.54 1.18 -12.34
N ILE A 123 9.54 0.88 -11.50
CA ILE A 123 10.83 1.58 -11.49
C ILE A 123 11.95 0.67 -11.97
N THR A 124 12.99 1.22 -12.59
CA THR A 124 14.16 0.42 -13.00
C THR A 124 15.12 0.22 -11.82
N ASP A 125 16.02 -0.77 -11.89
CA ASP A 125 17.02 -1.00 -10.84
C ASP A 125 17.94 0.20 -10.62
N ARG A 126 18.25 0.93 -11.70
CA ARG A 126 19.02 2.17 -11.64
C ARG A 126 18.25 3.28 -10.94
N GLU A 127 16.95 3.42 -11.23
CA GLU A 127 16.08 4.36 -10.52
C GLU A 127 15.96 4.00 -9.02
N LYS A 128 15.79 2.70 -8.70
CA LYS A 128 15.75 2.19 -7.32
C LYS A 128 17.04 2.49 -6.56
N THR A 129 18.19 2.23 -7.18
CA THR A 129 19.50 2.46 -6.55
C THR A 129 19.75 3.94 -6.30
N VAL A 130 19.45 4.80 -7.28
CA VAL A 130 19.56 6.26 -7.11
C VAL A 130 18.61 6.76 -6.02
N LEU A 131 17.39 6.22 -5.95
CA LEU A 131 16.44 6.55 -4.90
C LEU A 131 16.95 6.17 -3.50
N LEU A 132 17.44 4.94 -3.33
CA LEU A 132 18.00 4.44 -2.07
C LEU A 132 19.16 5.32 -1.58
N TYR A 133 20.12 5.63 -2.45
CA TYR A 133 21.22 6.54 -2.08
C TYR A 133 20.73 7.95 -1.75
N THR A 134 19.71 8.45 -2.46
CA THR A 134 19.12 9.75 -2.15
C THR A 134 18.44 9.76 -0.78
N LEU A 135 17.75 8.67 -0.40
CA LEU A 135 17.11 8.54 0.91
C LEU A 135 18.13 8.39 2.05
N ASN A 136 19.26 7.73 1.76
CA ASN A 136 20.41 7.66 2.68
C ASN A 136 21.19 8.99 2.79
N GLY A 137 20.72 10.07 2.17
CA GLY A 137 21.32 11.40 2.28
C GLY A 137 22.55 11.63 1.41
N LEU A 138 22.86 10.75 0.44
CA LEU A 138 23.99 10.97 -0.46
C LEU A 138 23.71 12.13 -1.42
N SER A 139 24.74 12.94 -1.67
CA SER A 139 24.69 14.01 -2.66
C SER A 139 24.72 13.44 -4.09
N VAL A 140 24.26 14.24 -5.05
CA VAL A 140 24.25 13.85 -6.47
C VAL A 140 25.67 13.56 -6.99
N SER A 141 26.68 14.30 -6.51
CA SER A 141 28.09 14.05 -6.87
C SER A 141 28.57 12.71 -6.32
N SER A 142 28.30 12.40 -5.05
CA SER A 142 28.69 11.12 -4.45
C SER A 142 27.99 9.92 -5.11
N ILE A 143 26.73 10.09 -5.52
CA ILE A 143 26.00 9.05 -6.29
C ILE A 143 26.61 8.87 -7.67
N SER A 144 26.96 9.98 -8.34
CA SER A 144 27.59 9.98 -9.66
C SER A 144 28.91 9.22 -9.66
N GLU A 145 29.77 9.48 -8.67
CA GLU A 145 31.04 8.79 -8.46
C GLU A 145 30.82 7.30 -8.16
N ARG A 146 29.92 6.98 -7.22
CA ARG A 146 29.68 5.60 -6.78
C ARG A 146 29.08 4.70 -7.87
N LEU A 147 28.22 5.26 -8.71
CA LEU A 147 27.58 4.53 -9.81
C LEU A 147 28.37 4.62 -11.13
N ASN A 148 29.46 5.39 -11.16
CA ASN A 148 30.25 5.69 -12.36
C ASN A 148 29.39 6.17 -13.54
N ILE A 149 28.49 7.13 -13.28
CA ILE A 149 27.60 7.75 -14.27
C ILE A 149 27.66 9.26 -14.15
N ALA A 150 27.35 10.01 -15.20
CA ALA A 150 27.34 11.47 -15.16
C ALA A 150 26.27 12.02 -14.20
N MET A 151 26.58 13.14 -13.52
CA MET A 151 25.62 13.82 -12.62
C MET A 151 24.27 14.12 -13.29
N LYS A 152 24.28 14.51 -14.57
CA LYS A 152 23.04 14.72 -15.36
C LYS A 152 22.14 13.47 -15.41
N THR A 153 22.75 12.30 -15.47
CA THR A 153 22.07 11.00 -15.51
C THR A 153 21.49 10.67 -14.13
N VAL A 154 22.21 10.99 -13.05
CA VAL A 154 21.67 10.88 -11.67
C VAL A 154 20.44 11.78 -11.49
N TYR A 155 20.50 13.04 -11.94
CA TYR A 155 19.34 13.94 -11.92
C TYR A 155 18.16 13.38 -12.73
N ALA A 156 18.42 12.82 -13.91
CA ALA A 156 17.39 12.21 -14.74
C ALA A 156 16.73 11.01 -14.04
N HIS A 157 17.53 10.07 -13.49
CA HIS A 157 17.00 8.94 -12.72
C HIS A 157 16.20 9.37 -11.49
N LYS A 158 16.71 10.36 -10.74
CA LYS A 158 16.01 10.94 -9.58
C LYS A 158 14.68 11.60 -9.97
N HIS A 159 14.65 12.35 -11.06
CA HIS A 159 13.42 12.96 -11.55
C HIS A 159 12.41 11.90 -12.01
N ASN A 160 12.87 10.90 -12.76
CA ASN A 160 12.01 9.83 -13.27
C ASN A 160 11.40 8.98 -12.15
N VAL A 161 12.19 8.60 -11.14
CA VAL A 161 11.69 7.79 -10.02
C VAL A 161 10.67 8.55 -9.18
N LEU A 162 10.91 9.85 -8.89
CA LEU A 162 9.95 10.69 -8.15
C LEU A 162 8.64 10.86 -8.94
N ARG A 163 8.74 11.10 -10.25
CA ARG A 163 7.59 11.20 -11.16
C ARG A 163 6.80 9.89 -11.21
N LYS A 164 7.47 8.73 -11.29
CA LYS A 164 6.82 7.41 -11.29
C LYS A 164 6.12 7.13 -9.97
N ILE A 165 6.74 7.47 -8.84
CA ILE A 165 6.14 7.36 -7.50
C ILE A 165 5.14 8.50 -7.24
N GLY A 166 4.87 9.39 -8.20
CA GLY A 166 3.89 10.49 -8.06
C GLY A 166 4.19 11.48 -6.93
N VAL A 167 5.45 11.59 -6.50
CA VAL A 167 5.90 12.51 -5.46
C VAL A 167 6.74 13.63 -6.06
N ARG A 168 6.69 14.81 -5.43
CA ARG A 168 7.50 15.97 -5.89
C ARG A 168 8.81 16.08 -5.13
N LYS A 169 8.83 15.69 -3.85
CA LYS A 169 9.98 15.81 -2.96
C LYS A 169 10.33 14.45 -2.37
N VAL A 170 11.62 14.22 -2.13
CA VAL A 170 12.11 13.00 -1.47
C VAL A 170 11.49 12.84 -0.09
N GLY A 171 11.31 13.94 0.66
CA GLY A 171 10.67 13.91 1.99
C GLY A 171 9.20 13.47 1.97
N ASP A 172 8.54 13.46 0.80
CA ASP A 172 7.18 12.94 0.68
C ASP A 172 7.13 11.41 0.79
N ILE A 173 8.26 10.74 0.51
CA ILE A 173 8.40 9.28 0.55
C ILE A 173 8.39 8.77 1.99
N ILE A 174 8.69 9.62 2.97
CA ILE A 174 8.63 9.28 4.40
C ILE A 174 7.22 8.84 4.82
N ARG A 175 6.18 9.25 4.09
CA ARG A 175 4.78 8.87 4.34
C ARG A 175 4.37 7.55 3.69
N PHE A 176 5.27 6.92 2.94
CA PHE A 176 5.01 5.65 2.28
C PHE A 176 5.33 4.49 3.25
N PRO A 177 4.78 3.29 3.00
CA PRO A 177 5.11 2.09 3.75
C PRO A 177 6.62 1.86 3.80
N ASN A 178 7.13 1.37 4.93
CA ASN A 178 8.58 1.15 5.09
C ASN A 178 9.12 0.12 4.09
N ASP A 179 8.33 -0.89 3.76
CA ASP A 179 8.64 -1.95 2.78
C ASP A 179 8.37 -1.51 1.34
N TYR A 180 7.81 -0.32 1.10
CA TYR A 180 7.45 0.17 -0.23
C TYR A 180 8.60 0.05 -1.22
N ILE A 181 9.77 0.60 -0.87
CA ILE A 181 10.94 0.64 -1.76
C ILE A 181 11.47 -0.76 -2.02
N ALA A 182 11.43 -1.65 -1.03
CA ALA A 182 11.90 -3.02 -1.17
C ALA A 182 11.16 -3.73 -2.31
N HIS A 183 9.85 -3.50 -2.41
CA HIS A 183 8.96 -4.13 -3.37
C HIS A 183 8.74 -3.36 -4.68
N LEU A 184 9.42 -2.22 -4.88
CA LEU A 184 9.45 -1.57 -6.20
C LEU A 184 10.43 -2.32 -7.11
N HIS A 185 9.92 -2.88 -8.20
CA HIS A 185 10.71 -3.64 -9.18
C HIS A 185 10.41 -3.20 -10.62
N SER A 186 11.32 -3.58 -11.52
CA SER A 186 11.26 -3.32 -12.96
C SER A 186 10.21 -4.21 -13.66
N PRO A 187 9.80 -3.89 -14.90
CA PRO A 187 8.73 -4.63 -15.58
C PRO A 187 9.08 -6.11 -15.77
N ASP A 188 10.37 -6.42 -15.90
CA ASP A 188 10.87 -7.76 -16.23
C ASP A 188 10.67 -8.75 -15.07
N GLU A 189 10.69 -8.27 -13.82
CA GLU A 189 10.46 -9.08 -12.62
C GLU A 189 8.98 -9.12 -12.20
N PHE A 190 8.17 -8.14 -12.58
CA PHE A 190 6.74 -8.12 -12.23
C PHE A 190 5.97 -9.30 -12.87
N THR A 191 6.44 -9.77 -14.04
CA THR A 191 5.97 -11.03 -14.66
C THR A 191 6.27 -12.28 -13.82
N ALA A 192 7.29 -12.25 -12.96
CA ALA A 192 7.61 -13.35 -12.04
C ALA A 192 6.89 -13.24 -10.68
N VAL A 193 6.52 -12.03 -10.25
CA VAL A 193 5.75 -11.80 -8.99
C VAL A 193 4.28 -12.30 -9.11
N GLY A 194 3.83 -12.59 -10.33
CA GLY A 194 2.65 -13.42 -10.60
C GLY A 194 2.76 -14.87 -10.10
N CYS A 195 3.93 -15.31 -9.63
CA CYS A 195 4.18 -16.70 -9.19
C CYS A 195 4.97 -16.83 -7.87
N CYS A 196 5.35 -15.74 -7.20
CA CYS A 196 6.16 -15.85 -5.98
C CYS A 196 5.32 -16.21 -4.75
N LYS A 197 5.65 -17.39 -4.23
CA LYS A 197 5.15 -18.11 -3.04
C LYS A 197 4.97 -17.20 -1.82
N VAL A 198 3.92 -17.50 -1.06
CA VAL A 198 3.46 -16.81 0.16
C VAL A 198 4.35 -17.14 1.39
N ASP A 199 5.58 -17.60 1.18
CA ASP A 199 6.41 -18.22 2.23
C ASP A 199 7.42 -17.24 2.86
N ALA A 200 7.53 -16.00 2.38
CA ALA A 200 8.50 -15.02 2.91
C ALA A 200 7.94 -14.14 4.04
N PHE A 201 7.06 -14.68 4.89
CA PHE A 201 6.39 -13.90 5.95
C PHE A 201 7.10 -13.92 7.32
N GLU A 202 8.21 -14.64 7.47
CA GLU A 202 8.83 -14.85 8.80
C GLU A 202 10.24 -14.25 9.01
N GLU A 203 10.91 -13.66 8.01
CA GLU A 203 12.32 -13.25 8.20
C GLU A 203 12.63 -11.74 8.15
N ALA A 204 11.67 -10.87 7.84
CA ALA A 204 11.98 -9.45 7.62
C ALA A 204 11.89 -8.53 8.86
N GLU A 205 11.51 -9.06 10.03
CA GLU A 205 11.23 -8.22 11.21
C GLU A 205 12.42 -8.02 12.19
N TYR A 206 13.65 -8.43 11.84
CA TYR A 206 14.76 -8.43 12.82
C TYR A 206 16.07 -7.70 12.50
N ASP A 207 16.21 -6.92 11.41
CA ASP A 207 17.54 -6.35 11.07
C ASP A 207 17.63 -4.82 10.87
N TYR A 208 16.62 -4.04 11.28
CA TYR A 208 16.71 -2.57 11.31
C TYR A 208 17.10 -1.98 12.68
N ALA A 209 17.51 -2.82 13.64
CA ALA A 209 17.94 -2.38 14.98
C ALA A 209 19.46 -2.21 15.15
N SER A 210 20.27 -2.25 14.08
CA SER A 210 21.73 -2.12 14.20
C SER A 210 22.25 -1.00 13.29
N GLY A 211 22.25 0.23 13.80
CA GLY A 211 22.78 1.37 13.06
C GLY A 211 22.48 2.77 13.63
N TYR A 212 22.34 2.89 14.94
CA TYR A 212 22.37 4.19 15.63
C TYR A 212 23.27 4.09 16.86
N VAL A 213 24.58 4.25 16.63
CA VAL A 213 25.55 4.81 17.58
C VAL A 213 26.55 5.64 16.78
#